data_AF-A0A4R8RV07-F1
#
_entry.id   AF-A0A4R8RV07-F1
#
_cell.length_a   1.000
_cell.length_b   1.000
_cell.length_c   1.000
_cell.angle_alpha   90.00
_cell.angle_beta   90.00
_cell.angle_gamma   90.00
#
_symmetry.space_group_name_H-M   'P 1'
#
loop_
_entity.id
_entity.type
_entity.pdbx_description
1 polymer ?
#
loop_
_entity_poly.entity_id
_entity_poly.type
_entity_poly.pdbx_seq_one_letter_code
_entity_poly.pdbx_strand_id
1 'polypeptide(L)'
;MAGTIHSFGSRSSRSLFVWLLFQVILIGASPTPVQPAAAPDTDAIQARQVREKWPKFDQDYAGRVKKGQYFTELLPLDEEQAKTYNGGESVASPFRDPASLFTWGWTPHIFWSPYKTEDGRIGVTPDFGAKLDPAFRDEEFPLDKNQNGVYYIAHDTKFKKPDGTEGQPTEGFYSNVVNPAARTFIFDSNMSPTYHKQMYGKGDVPEMDTLSDFALYAWRDACFVKGVDPKELKVVFRTGVSYGPAFKTVMEALEKAGHTQVPRWEERIVLPMTEDPGRAVLGTLHGAGVAWMLIQHKDIFGKKKIKEVAVFGQFPFDLKQVSTEVFLNLRFTIEDA
;
A
#
# COMPACT_ATOMS: atom_id res chain seq x y z
N MET A 1 10.60 37.68 15.66
CA MET A 1 11.95 38.11 15.23
C MET A 1 12.24 37.44 13.90
N ALA A 2 12.86 38.20 13.00
CA ALA A 2 12.83 38.00 11.55
C ALA A 2 13.41 36.65 11.07
N GLY A 3 12.70 36.02 10.13
CA GLY A 3 13.25 35.00 9.24
C GLY A 3 13.59 35.66 7.90
N THR A 4 14.86 35.65 7.54
CA THR A 4 15.40 36.17 6.28
C THR A 4 15.28 35.09 5.20
N ILE A 5 14.63 35.39 4.09
CA ILE A 5 14.65 34.59 2.86
C ILE A 5 15.57 35.29 1.87
N HIS A 6 16.55 34.57 1.32
CA HIS A 6 17.29 35.00 0.13
C HIS A 6 16.59 34.46 -1.12
N SER A 7 16.08 35.37 -1.97
CA SER A 7 15.77 35.07 -3.37
C SER A 7 16.75 35.85 -4.26
N PHE A 8 17.34 35.16 -5.23
CA PHE A 8 17.98 35.81 -6.37
C PHE A 8 17.02 35.69 -7.55
N GLY A 9 16.39 36.81 -7.91
CA GLY A 9 15.79 36.98 -9.22
C GLY A 9 16.85 37.37 -10.25
N SER A 10 16.61 37.08 -11.52
CA SER A 10 16.26 38.16 -12.45
C SER A 10 15.59 37.59 -13.70
N ARG A 11 14.51 38.27 -14.10
CA ARG A 11 13.86 38.16 -15.41
C ARG A 11 14.75 38.86 -16.44
N SER A 12 14.83 38.31 -17.65
CA SER A 12 15.01 39.12 -18.86
C SER A 12 14.45 38.41 -20.08
N SER A 13 13.63 39.13 -20.81
CA SER A 13 12.93 38.75 -22.04
C SER A 13 13.68 39.29 -23.26
N ARG A 14 13.70 38.53 -24.38
CA ARG A 14 13.32 38.97 -25.74
C ARG A 14 13.82 38.05 -26.87
N SER A 15 12.89 37.80 -27.80
CA SER A 15 12.99 37.68 -29.27
C SER A 15 13.82 36.58 -29.96
N LEU A 16 13.06 35.65 -30.55
CA LEU A 16 13.06 35.20 -31.96
C LEU A 16 14.21 35.67 -32.88
N PHE A 17 14.94 34.69 -33.46
CA PHE A 17 15.28 34.67 -34.89
C PHE A 17 15.48 33.22 -35.36
N VAL A 18 14.83 32.90 -36.48
CA VAL A 18 14.89 31.64 -37.23
C VAL A 18 15.96 31.80 -38.31
N TRP A 19 16.81 30.79 -38.58
CA TRP A 19 17.02 30.18 -39.91
C TRP A 19 18.14 29.12 -39.93
N LEU A 20 17.73 27.90 -40.32
CA LEU A 20 18.36 26.91 -41.21
C LEU A 20 19.83 27.09 -41.65
N LEU A 21 20.62 26.01 -41.56
CA LEU A 21 21.09 25.22 -42.72
C LEU A 21 21.92 23.97 -42.31
N PHE A 22 21.76 22.94 -43.14
CA PHE A 22 22.37 21.60 -43.09
C PHE A 22 23.88 21.58 -43.46
N GLN A 23 24.68 20.69 -42.85
CA GLN A 23 25.32 19.49 -43.46
C GLN A 23 26.56 18.97 -42.70
N VAL A 24 26.45 17.69 -42.31
CA VAL A 24 27.41 16.56 -42.31
C VAL A 24 28.92 16.86 -42.48
N ILE A 25 29.76 16.32 -41.58
CA ILE A 25 30.85 15.34 -41.83
C ILE A 25 31.40 14.81 -40.50
N LEU A 26 31.50 13.48 -40.40
CA LEU A 26 32.22 12.71 -39.39
C LEU A 26 33.75 12.87 -39.55
N ILE A 27 34.49 12.92 -38.44
CA ILE A 27 35.60 12.00 -38.08
C ILE A 27 36.46 12.65 -36.97
N GLY A 28 36.60 11.93 -35.85
CA GLY A 28 37.89 11.74 -35.18
C GLY A 28 38.11 12.47 -33.85
N ALA A 29 37.83 11.78 -32.73
CA ALA A 29 38.81 11.58 -31.64
C ALA A 29 38.25 10.65 -30.53
N SER A 30 38.85 9.46 -30.48
CA SER A 30 39.15 8.58 -29.34
C SER A 30 38.04 8.01 -28.43
N PRO A 31 38.12 6.69 -28.08
CA PRO A 31 37.17 6.03 -27.21
C PRO A 31 37.43 6.41 -25.75
N THR A 32 36.46 7.04 -25.10
CA THR A 32 36.41 7.03 -23.64
C THR A 32 36.19 5.59 -23.19
N PRO A 33 36.87 5.09 -22.15
CA PRO A 33 36.67 3.73 -21.68
C PRO A 33 35.19 3.54 -21.34
N VAL A 34 34.57 2.53 -21.94
CA VAL A 34 33.28 2.02 -21.47
C VAL A 34 33.52 1.56 -20.03
N GLN A 35 33.10 2.40 -19.10
CA GLN A 35 32.89 1.97 -17.73
C GLN A 35 31.83 0.87 -17.82
N PRO A 36 32.06 -0.33 -17.26
CA PRO A 36 31.01 -1.34 -17.24
C PRO A 36 29.78 -0.68 -16.63
N ALA A 37 28.65 -0.77 -17.32
CA ALA A 37 27.37 -0.44 -16.71
C ALA A 37 27.36 -1.14 -15.34
N ALA A 38 27.11 -0.37 -14.29
CA ALA A 38 26.94 -0.94 -12.96
C ALA A 38 26.00 -2.14 -13.10
N ALA A 39 26.42 -3.29 -12.56
CA ALA A 39 25.65 -4.51 -12.60
C ALA A 39 24.19 -4.17 -12.22
N PRO A 40 23.20 -4.75 -12.92
CA PRO A 40 21.81 -4.51 -12.58
C PRO A 40 21.64 -4.79 -11.10
N ASP A 41 21.02 -3.83 -10.39
CA ASP A 41 20.81 -3.89 -8.95
C ASP A 41 20.14 -5.22 -8.61
N THR A 42 20.90 -6.12 -7.99
CA THR A 42 20.49 -7.50 -7.71
C THR A 42 19.25 -7.54 -6.83
N ASP A 43 19.05 -6.51 -6.00
CA ASP A 43 17.95 -6.42 -5.03
C ASP A 43 16.61 -6.17 -5.74
N ALA A 44 16.66 -5.47 -6.87
CA ALA A 44 15.52 -5.16 -7.72
C ALA A 44 15.00 -6.41 -8.45
N ILE A 45 15.90 -7.14 -9.12
CA ILE A 45 15.60 -8.42 -9.79
C ILE A 45 15.08 -9.46 -8.78
N GLN A 46 15.62 -9.45 -7.57
CA GLN A 46 15.20 -10.34 -6.49
C GLN A 46 13.76 -10.05 -6.03
N ALA A 47 13.29 -8.81 -6.06
CA ALA A 47 11.92 -8.44 -5.66
C ALA A 47 10.82 -9.07 -6.50
N ARG A 48 11.02 -9.11 -7.82
CA ARG A 48 10.08 -9.75 -8.73
C ARG A 48 10.13 -11.27 -8.59
N GLN A 49 11.31 -11.84 -8.39
CA GLN A 49 11.50 -13.29 -8.17
C GLN A 49 10.94 -13.76 -6.82
N VAL A 50 11.01 -12.97 -5.75
CA VAL A 50 10.44 -13.32 -4.43
C VAL A 50 8.93 -13.57 -4.52
N ARG A 51 8.20 -12.81 -5.37
CA ARG A 51 6.76 -13.00 -5.57
C ARG A 51 6.40 -14.30 -6.29
N GLU A 52 7.29 -14.84 -7.12
CA GLU A 52 7.06 -16.09 -7.87
C GLU A 52 7.28 -17.35 -7.02
N LYS A 53 7.95 -17.20 -5.87
CA LYS A 53 8.38 -18.30 -5.00
C LYS A 53 7.39 -18.66 -3.89
N TRP A 54 6.30 -17.89 -3.73
CA TRP A 54 5.30 -18.18 -2.71
C TRP A 54 4.31 -19.28 -3.17
N PRO A 55 3.74 -20.05 -2.23
CA PRO A 55 2.73 -21.04 -2.56
C PRO A 55 1.56 -20.41 -3.32
N LYS A 56 1.12 -21.11 -4.38
CA LYS A 56 -0.07 -20.73 -5.14
C LYS A 56 -1.29 -21.35 -4.47
N PHE A 57 -2.35 -20.55 -4.40
CA PHE A 57 -3.62 -20.96 -3.83
C PHE A 57 -4.72 -20.75 -4.86
N ASP A 58 -5.69 -21.65 -4.86
CA ASP A 58 -6.88 -21.51 -5.69
C ASP A 58 -7.62 -20.21 -5.37
N GLN A 59 -8.32 -19.67 -6.36
CA GLN A 59 -9.02 -18.40 -6.21
C GLN A 59 -10.43 -18.55 -5.63
N ASP A 60 -10.90 -19.80 -5.45
CA ASP A 60 -12.17 -20.14 -4.81
C ASP A 60 -12.11 -20.02 -3.29
N TYR A 61 -13.25 -20.18 -2.61
CA TYR A 61 -13.34 -20.03 -1.17
C TYR A 61 -12.37 -20.94 -0.40
N ALA A 62 -12.27 -22.22 -0.76
CA ALA A 62 -11.38 -23.16 -0.10
C ALA A 62 -9.90 -22.78 -0.28
N GLY A 63 -9.52 -22.31 -1.46
CA GLY A 63 -8.19 -21.75 -1.72
C GLY A 63 -7.92 -20.50 -0.89
N ARG A 64 -8.91 -19.63 -0.69
CA ARG A 64 -8.81 -18.46 0.20
C ARG A 64 -8.65 -18.87 1.67
N VAL A 65 -9.38 -19.87 2.15
CA VAL A 65 -9.20 -20.42 3.49
C VAL A 65 -7.77 -20.92 3.68
N LYS A 66 -7.25 -21.73 2.75
CA LYS A 66 -5.87 -22.25 2.80
C LYS A 66 -4.83 -21.11 2.80
N LYS A 67 -5.04 -20.08 1.98
CA LYS A 67 -4.17 -18.91 1.95
C LYS A 67 -4.23 -18.10 3.26
N GLY A 68 -5.42 -17.94 3.84
CA GLY A 68 -5.58 -17.31 5.14
C GLY A 68 -4.89 -18.11 6.25
N GLN A 69 -5.03 -19.43 6.25
CA GLN A 69 -4.33 -20.32 7.17
C GLN A 69 -2.81 -20.15 7.05
N TYR A 70 -2.27 -20.18 5.83
CA TYR A 70 -0.85 -19.93 5.56
C TYR A 70 -0.37 -18.60 6.17
N PHE A 71 -1.16 -17.53 6.06
CA PHE A 71 -0.84 -16.26 6.72
C PHE A 71 -0.89 -16.33 8.24
N THR A 72 -1.91 -16.98 8.81
CA THR A 72 -2.02 -17.12 10.27
C THR A 72 -0.87 -17.90 10.89
N GLU A 73 -0.29 -18.85 10.14
CA GLU A 73 0.86 -19.64 10.56
C GLU A 73 2.18 -18.87 10.39
N LEU A 74 2.31 -18.02 9.36
CA LEU A 74 3.50 -17.19 9.14
C LEU A 74 3.63 -15.97 10.07
N LEU A 75 2.51 -15.32 10.38
CA LEU A 75 2.46 -14.09 11.17
C LEU A 75 3.25 -14.18 12.51
N PRO A 76 3.06 -15.21 13.35
CA PRO A 76 3.71 -15.29 14.67
C PRO A 76 5.18 -15.71 14.63
N LEU A 77 5.72 -16.10 13.46
CA LEU A 77 7.10 -16.56 13.32
C LEU A 77 8.09 -15.38 13.27
N ASP A 78 9.31 -15.59 13.75
CA ASP A 78 10.43 -14.69 13.42
C ASP A 78 10.90 -14.86 11.95
N GLU A 79 11.90 -14.09 11.51
CA GLU A 79 12.35 -14.13 10.11
C GLU A 79 12.92 -15.50 9.68
N GLU A 80 13.71 -16.15 10.53
CA GLU A 80 14.35 -17.44 10.20
C GLU A 80 13.32 -18.58 10.24
N GLN A 81 12.42 -18.56 11.21
CA GLN A 81 11.29 -19.48 11.27
C GLN A 81 10.37 -19.30 10.05
N ALA A 82 10.04 -18.06 9.69
CA ALA A 82 9.20 -17.78 8.53
C ALA A 82 9.86 -18.22 7.22
N LYS A 83 11.17 -18.03 7.09
CA LYS A 83 11.96 -18.53 5.95
C LYS A 83 11.90 -20.06 5.88
N THR A 84 12.09 -20.75 7.01
CA THR A 84 12.04 -22.21 7.09
C THR A 84 10.66 -22.73 6.70
N TYR A 85 9.61 -22.10 7.21
CA TYR A 85 8.22 -22.42 6.89
C TYR A 85 7.90 -22.16 5.40
N ASN A 86 8.46 -21.10 4.81
CA ASN A 86 8.33 -20.76 3.40
C ASN A 86 9.35 -21.51 2.50
N GLY A 87 9.68 -22.77 2.83
CA GLY A 87 10.52 -23.63 1.99
C GLY A 87 11.98 -23.16 1.86
N GLY A 88 12.49 -22.41 2.83
CA GLY A 88 13.85 -21.86 2.83
C GLY A 88 13.99 -20.49 2.15
N GLU A 89 12.91 -19.96 1.59
CA GLU A 89 12.90 -18.66 0.90
C GLU A 89 12.45 -17.55 1.85
N SER A 90 13.15 -16.41 1.81
CA SER A 90 12.80 -15.27 2.66
C SER A 90 11.40 -14.73 2.30
N VAL A 91 10.62 -14.42 3.34
CA VAL A 91 9.35 -13.69 3.18
C VAL A 91 9.56 -12.18 3.27
N ALA A 92 10.75 -11.72 3.64
CA ALA A 92 11.03 -10.30 3.78
C ALA A 92 10.99 -9.59 2.42
N SER A 93 10.52 -8.35 2.44
CA SER A 93 10.65 -7.49 1.26
C SER A 93 12.11 -7.14 1.02
N PRO A 94 12.56 -7.11 -0.25
CA PRO A 94 13.88 -6.55 -0.60
C PRO A 94 13.87 -5.02 -0.63
N PHE A 95 12.71 -4.37 -0.71
CA PHE A 95 12.60 -2.91 -0.68
C PHE A 95 12.61 -2.39 0.76
N ARG A 96 13.76 -2.53 1.44
CA ARG A 96 13.95 -2.08 2.84
C ARG A 96 14.43 -0.63 2.94
N ASP A 97 15.16 -0.15 1.93
CA ASP A 97 15.70 1.21 1.89
C ASP A 97 14.64 2.20 1.37
N PRO A 98 14.26 3.23 2.14
CA PRO A 98 13.34 4.29 1.70
C PRO A 98 13.75 4.95 0.38
N ALA A 99 15.05 5.03 0.10
CA ALA A 99 15.55 5.62 -1.14
C ALA A 99 15.06 4.88 -2.40
N SER A 100 14.65 3.60 -2.24
CA SER A 100 14.07 2.78 -3.29
C SER A 100 12.84 3.42 -3.92
N LEU A 101 12.04 4.17 -3.15
CA LEU A 101 10.89 4.90 -3.66
C LEU A 101 11.29 5.81 -4.83
N PHE A 102 12.30 6.65 -4.62
CA PHE A 102 12.77 7.60 -5.62
C PHE A 102 13.44 6.91 -6.80
N THR A 103 14.19 5.82 -6.54
CA THR A 103 14.80 4.99 -7.59
C THR A 103 13.76 4.44 -8.55
N TRP A 104 12.58 4.08 -8.04
CA TRP A 104 11.47 3.50 -8.79
C TRP A 104 10.38 4.51 -9.18
N GLY A 105 10.71 5.81 -9.19
CA GLY A 105 9.84 6.85 -9.76
C GLY A 105 8.68 7.27 -8.86
N TRP A 106 8.76 6.99 -7.56
CA TRP A 106 7.74 7.34 -6.59
C TRP A 106 8.03 8.64 -5.84
N THR A 107 7.00 9.47 -5.70
CA THR A 107 7.04 10.72 -4.93
C THR A 107 6.08 10.64 -3.75
N PRO A 108 6.58 10.58 -2.50
CA PRO A 108 5.75 10.56 -1.30
C PRO A 108 5.39 11.95 -0.79
N HIS A 109 4.17 12.08 -0.27
CA HIS A 109 3.64 13.25 0.40
C HIS A 109 2.83 12.83 1.64
N ILE A 110 2.92 13.63 2.71
CA ILE A 110 2.07 13.44 3.89
C ILE A 110 1.28 14.71 4.19
N PHE A 111 -0.05 14.57 4.29
CA PHE A 111 -0.97 15.64 4.61
C PHE A 111 -1.63 15.35 5.95
N TRP A 112 -1.19 16.03 7.01
CA TRP A 112 -1.84 15.92 8.32
C TRP A 112 -3.12 16.74 8.35
N SER A 113 -4.17 16.25 9.02
CA SER A 113 -5.38 17.01 9.30
C SER A 113 -5.03 18.40 9.86
N PRO A 114 -5.63 19.50 9.36
CA PRO A 114 -6.81 19.58 8.48
C PRO A 114 -6.52 19.47 6.97
N TYR A 115 -5.44 18.80 6.58
CA TYR A 115 -5.03 18.49 5.21
C TYR A 115 -4.74 19.72 4.37
N LYS A 116 -4.17 20.76 5.00
CA LYS A 116 -3.78 21.98 4.29
C LYS A 116 -2.34 21.88 3.79
N THR A 117 -2.09 22.35 2.57
CA THR A 117 -0.77 22.60 2.03
C THR A 117 -0.17 23.87 2.67
N GLU A 118 1.13 24.10 2.48
CA GLU A 118 1.83 25.29 3.01
C GLU A 118 1.22 26.61 2.52
N ASP A 119 0.71 26.64 1.29
CA ASP A 119 0.02 27.80 0.71
C ASP A 119 -1.46 27.92 1.15
N GLY A 120 -1.90 27.09 2.09
CA GLY A 120 -3.22 27.14 2.70
C GLY A 120 -4.35 26.49 1.90
N ARG A 121 -4.05 25.88 0.74
CA ARG A 121 -5.02 25.11 -0.05
C ARG A 121 -5.31 23.76 0.62
N ILE A 122 -6.41 23.15 0.24
CA ILE A 122 -6.73 21.78 0.66
C ILE A 122 -5.87 20.83 -0.21
N GLY A 123 -5.05 20.02 0.46
CA GLY A 123 -4.30 18.93 -0.13
C GLY A 123 -5.17 17.66 -0.28
N VAL A 124 -4.55 16.49 -0.17
CA VAL A 124 -5.27 15.21 -0.28
C VAL A 124 -6.00 14.91 1.03
N THR A 125 -7.30 14.61 0.94
CA THR A 125 -8.15 14.20 2.06
C THR A 125 -8.51 12.72 1.96
N PRO A 126 -8.91 12.06 3.06
CA PRO A 126 -9.37 10.67 3.00
C PRO A 126 -10.59 10.46 2.09
N ASP A 127 -10.53 9.46 1.21
CA ASP A 127 -11.59 9.08 0.26
C ASP A 127 -12.80 8.46 0.97
N PHE A 128 -12.58 7.79 2.10
CA PHE A 128 -13.68 7.28 2.93
C PHE A 128 -14.57 8.41 3.49
N GLY A 129 -14.11 9.67 3.55
CA GLY A 129 -14.88 10.81 4.07
C GLY A 129 -15.37 10.57 5.50
N ALA A 130 -16.69 10.63 5.72
CA ALA A 130 -17.31 10.37 7.03
C ALA A 130 -17.78 8.91 7.22
N LYS A 131 -17.54 8.01 6.26
CA LYS A 131 -18.11 6.64 6.27
C LYS A 131 -17.59 5.75 7.40
N LEU A 132 -16.43 6.09 7.96
CA LEU A 132 -15.83 5.40 9.11
C LEU A 132 -16.08 6.10 10.45
N ASP A 133 -16.75 7.26 10.48
CA ASP A 133 -16.97 8.03 11.71
C ASP A 133 -17.64 7.23 12.85
N PRO A 134 -18.58 6.29 12.59
CA PRO A 134 -19.09 5.41 13.63
C PRO A 134 -18.03 4.45 14.17
N ALA A 135 -17.20 3.89 13.28
CA ALA A 135 -16.14 2.95 13.66
C ALA A 135 -15.02 3.59 14.49
N PHE A 136 -14.75 4.88 14.25
CA PHE A 136 -13.76 5.64 15.03
C PHE A 136 -14.20 5.97 16.46
N ARG A 137 -15.48 5.77 16.78
CA ARG A 137 -16.04 5.93 18.13
C ARG A 137 -16.08 4.63 18.92
N ASP A 138 -15.47 3.56 18.40
CA ASP A 138 -15.31 2.31 19.13
C ASP A 138 -14.51 2.55 20.42
N GLU A 139 -14.99 2.02 21.54
CA GLU A 139 -14.39 2.26 22.86
C GLU A 139 -13.07 1.50 23.05
N GLU A 140 -12.89 0.37 22.36
CA GLU A 140 -11.68 -0.45 22.43
C GLU A 140 -10.55 0.19 21.60
N PHE A 141 -10.91 0.76 20.44
CA PHE A 141 -9.99 1.40 19.52
C PHE A 141 -10.47 2.78 19.07
N PRO A 142 -10.54 3.77 19.99
CA PRO A 142 -10.98 5.11 19.65
C PRO A 142 -9.97 5.79 18.73
N LEU A 143 -10.46 6.51 17.74
CA LEU A 143 -9.64 7.24 16.78
C LEU A 143 -10.11 8.69 16.65
N ASP A 144 -9.23 9.63 17.01
CA ASP A 144 -9.45 11.05 16.70
C ASP A 144 -9.00 11.35 15.27
N LYS A 145 -9.97 11.59 14.38
CA LYS A 145 -9.70 11.89 12.96
C LYS A 145 -8.94 13.19 12.75
N ASN A 146 -8.86 14.07 13.76
CA ASN A 146 -8.02 15.27 13.70
C ASN A 146 -6.53 14.95 13.82
N GLN A 147 -6.17 13.70 14.15
CA GLN A 147 -4.79 13.23 14.18
C GLN A 147 -4.40 12.39 12.96
N ASN A 148 -5.32 12.22 12.01
CA ASN A 148 -5.06 11.50 10.77
C ASN A 148 -4.04 12.24 9.90
N GLY A 149 -3.15 11.46 9.28
CA GLY A 149 -2.35 11.88 8.14
C GLY A 149 -2.76 11.08 6.91
N VAL A 150 -2.89 11.72 5.76
CA VAL A 150 -2.96 11.03 4.47
C VAL A 150 -1.55 10.92 3.92
N TYR A 151 -1.06 9.69 3.78
CA TYR A 151 0.18 9.39 3.08
C TYR A 151 -0.16 9.06 1.64
N TYR A 152 0.12 10.01 0.75
CA TYR A 152 -0.12 9.92 -0.68
C TYR A 152 1.20 9.70 -1.39
N ILE A 153 1.32 8.62 -2.15
CA ILE A 153 2.50 8.33 -2.96
C ILE A 153 2.09 8.11 -4.41
N ALA A 154 2.71 8.87 -5.31
CA ALA A 154 2.41 8.83 -6.74
C ALA A 154 3.60 8.30 -7.53
N HIS A 155 3.32 7.47 -8.53
CA HIS A 155 4.28 7.05 -9.54
C HIS A 155 4.27 8.04 -10.69
N ASP A 156 4.94 9.18 -10.50
CA ASP A 156 4.88 10.38 -11.35
C ASP A 156 6.23 10.81 -11.92
N THR A 157 7.30 10.10 -11.56
CA THR A 157 8.67 10.42 -11.96
C THR A 157 9.24 9.31 -12.84
N LYS A 158 10.09 9.69 -13.80
CA LYS A 158 10.85 8.73 -14.61
C LYS A 158 11.81 7.93 -13.73
N PHE A 159 12.03 6.67 -14.08
CA PHE A 159 12.88 5.77 -13.31
C PHE A 159 13.80 4.96 -14.21
N LYS A 160 14.78 4.26 -13.63
CA LYS A 160 15.65 3.34 -14.38
C LYS A 160 15.14 1.92 -14.22
N LYS A 161 14.90 1.24 -15.33
CA LYS A 161 14.58 -0.19 -15.35
C LYS A 161 15.85 -1.03 -15.12
N PRO A 162 15.72 -2.32 -14.75
CA PRO A 162 16.87 -3.21 -14.54
C PRO A 162 17.77 -3.37 -15.77
N ASP A 163 17.20 -3.23 -16.97
CA ASP A 163 17.94 -3.26 -18.24
C ASP A 163 18.72 -1.96 -18.53
N GLY A 164 18.71 -1.00 -17.60
CA GLY A 164 19.37 0.30 -17.72
C GLY A 164 18.60 1.32 -18.55
N THR A 165 17.47 0.94 -19.16
CA THR A 165 16.66 1.87 -19.95
C THR A 165 15.73 2.71 -19.06
N GLU A 166 15.33 3.87 -19.56
CA GLU A 166 14.42 4.77 -18.83
C GLU A 166 12.98 4.26 -18.90
N GLY A 167 12.33 4.13 -17.74
CA GLY A 167 10.91 3.84 -17.59
C GLY A 167 10.07 5.11 -17.47
N GLN A 168 8.86 5.08 -18.03
CA GLN A 168 7.90 6.18 -17.93
C GLN A 168 6.94 5.97 -16.74
N PRO A 169 6.57 7.03 -16.01
CA PRO A 169 5.60 6.91 -14.92
C PRO A 169 4.22 6.47 -15.39
N THR A 170 3.54 5.66 -14.58
CA THR A 170 2.18 5.14 -14.86
C THR A 170 1.07 6.05 -14.32
N GLU A 171 1.41 6.99 -13.44
CA GLU A 171 0.49 7.79 -12.62
C GLU A 171 -0.38 6.96 -11.67
N GLY A 172 0.00 5.70 -11.41
CA GLY A 172 -0.56 4.94 -10.30
C GLY A 172 -0.24 5.62 -8.97
N PHE A 173 -1.08 5.37 -7.96
CA PHE A 173 -0.90 5.98 -6.64
C PHE A 173 -1.41 5.08 -5.52
N TYR A 174 -0.90 5.33 -4.32
CA TYR A 174 -1.44 4.81 -3.07
C TYR A 174 -1.69 5.97 -2.12
N SER A 175 -2.94 6.10 -1.66
CA SER A 175 -3.40 7.12 -0.73
C SER A 175 -3.96 6.40 0.48
N ASN A 176 -3.18 6.33 1.56
CA ASN A 176 -3.56 5.60 2.77
C ASN A 176 -3.53 6.53 3.98
N VAL A 177 -4.37 6.26 4.96
CA VAL A 177 -4.48 7.09 6.16
C VAL A 177 -3.75 6.43 7.32
N VAL A 178 -2.99 7.24 8.04
CA VAL A 178 -2.19 6.83 9.20
C VAL A 178 -2.65 7.61 10.42
N ASN A 179 -2.80 6.91 11.54
CA ASN A 179 -3.03 7.53 12.84
C ASN A 179 -2.19 6.81 13.90
N PRO A 180 -0.92 7.20 14.08
CA PRO A 180 -0.02 6.56 15.05
C PRO A 180 -0.52 6.65 16.49
N ALA A 181 -1.16 7.77 16.87
CA ALA A 181 -1.69 7.96 18.22
C ALA A 181 -2.82 6.95 18.54
N ALA A 182 -3.68 6.68 17.55
CA ALA A 182 -4.71 5.65 17.64
C ALA A 182 -4.22 4.24 17.24
N ARG A 183 -2.91 4.05 17.03
CA ARG A 183 -2.32 2.75 16.65
C ARG A 183 -2.99 2.12 15.43
N THR A 184 -3.40 2.96 14.48
CA THR A 184 -4.30 2.58 13.39
C THR A 184 -3.73 2.96 12.03
N PHE A 185 -3.82 2.02 11.08
CA PHE A 185 -3.57 2.23 9.66
C PHE A 185 -4.86 2.00 8.86
N ILE A 186 -5.07 2.73 7.78
CA ILE A 186 -6.27 2.62 6.95
C ILE A 186 -5.82 2.57 5.49
N PHE A 187 -6.05 1.42 4.87
CA PHE A 187 -5.98 1.33 3.42
C PHE A 187 -7.22 1.98 2.82
N ASP A 188 -7.00 3.08 2.10
CA ASP A 188 -8.08 3.91 1.59
C ASP A 188 -8.20 3.79 0.07
N SER A 189 -7.42 4.57 -0.69
CA SER A 189 -7.52 4.62 -2.15
C SER A 189 -6.22 4.19 -2.80
N ASN A 190 -6.25 3.08 -3.53
CA ASN A 190 -5.05 2.40 -3.98
C ASN A 190 -5.21 1.96 -5.45
N MET A 191 -4.52 2.64 -6.36
CA MET A 191 -4.52 2.34 -7.80
C MET A 191 -3.11 2.00 -8.25
N SER A 192 -2.79 0.70 -8.28
CA SER A 192 -1.43 0.25 -8.58
C SER A 192 -0.99 0.60 -10.01
N PRO A 193 0.33 0.77 -10.26
CA PRO A 193 0.91 0.83 -11.59
C PRO A 193 0.46 -0.28 -12.52
N THR A 194 0.38 -1.53 -12.05
CA THR A 194 -0.17 -2.65 -12.84
C THR A 194 -1.60 -2.36 -13.30
N TYR A 195 -2.47 -1.90 -12.40
CA TYR A 195 -3.85 -1.54 -12.74
C TYR A 195 -3.91 -0.36 -13.73
N HIS A 196 -3.15 0.71 -13.47
CA HIS A 196 -3.08 1.87 -14.36
C HIS A 196 -2.59 1.51 -15.76
N LYS A 197 -1.56 0.66 -15.85
CA LYS A 197 -1.05 0.18 -17.14
C LYS A 197 -2.11 -0.64 -17.88
N GLN A 198 -2.80 -1.54 -17.20
CA GLN A 198 -3.84 -2.37 -17.80
C GLN A 198 -5.05 -1.54 -18.25
N MET A 199 -5.48 -0.57 -17.44
CA MET A 199 -6.70 0.22 -17.69
C MET A 199 -6.47 1.36 -18.68
N TYR A 200 -5.33 2.04 -18.62
CA TYR A 200 -5.06 3.28 -19.37
C TYR A 200 -3.90 3.16 -20.36
N GLY A 201 -3.18 2.03 -20.40
CA GLY A 201 -2.04 1.82 -21.30
C GLY A 201 -0.80 2.65 -20.97
N LYS A 202 -0.79 3.38 -19.85
CA LYS A 202 0.20 4.41 -19.51
C LYS A 202 1.40 3.88 -18.74
N GLY A 203 2.59 4.41 -19.05
CA GLY A 203 3.83 4.18 -18.30
C GLY A 203 4.39 2.76 -18.39
N ASP A 204 5.38 2.48 -17.55
CA ASP A 204 6.00 1.18 -17.35
C ASP A 204 5.81 0.75 -15.89
N VAL A 205 5.45 -0.51 -15.64
CA VAL A 205 5.25 -1.01 -14.28
C VAL A 205 6.63 -1.12 -13.59
N PRO A 206 6.88 -0.39 -12.48
CA PRO A 206 8.14 -0.48 -11.75
C PRO A 206 8.21 -1.83 -11.01
N GLU A 207 9.43 -2.26 -10.64
CA GLU A 207 9.57 -3.49 -9.85
C GLU A 207 9.01 -3.32 -8.44
N MET A 208 9.18 -2.12 -7.88
CA MET A 208 8.53 -1.70 -6.65
C MET A 208 7.07 -1.33 -6.92
N ASP A 209 6.21 -2.34 -6.95
CA ASP A 209 4.74 -2.23 -7.14
C ASP A 209 4.01 -3.09 -6.09
N THR A 210 4.48 -3.14 -4.84
CA THR A 210 3.84 -3.93 -3.76
C THR A 210 3.20 -3.02 -2.74
N LEU A 211 1.89 -3.18 -2.54
CA LEU A 211 1.13 -2.38 -1.57
C LEU A 211 1.68 -2.48 -0.14
N SER A 212 2.19 -3.64 0.27
CA SER A 212 2.78 -3.87 1.59
C SER A 212 3.98 -2.95 1.86
N ASP A 213 4.85 -2.76 0.87
CA ASP A 213 6.01 -1.88 0.98
C ASP A 213 5.57 -0.44 1.21
N PHE A 214 4.63 0.06 0.39
CA PHE A 214 4.10 1.42 0.55
C PHE A 214 3.36 1.62 1.88
N ALA A 215 2.65 0.59 2.36
CA ALA A 215 2.00 0.61 3.66
C ALA A 215 3.01 0.67 4.81
N LEU A 216 4.12 -0.07 4.71
CA LEU A 216 5.23 0.04 5.65
C LEU A 216 5.76 1.48 5.69
N TYR A 217 6.10 2.05 4.53
CA TYR A 217 6.68 3.39 4.46
C TYR A 217 5.76 4.44 5.06
N ALA A 218 4.48 4.41 4.69
CA ALA A 218 3.46 5.28 5.26
C ALA A 218 3.39 5.17 6.79
N TRP A 219 3.33 3.95 7.33
CA TRP A 219 3.24 3.73 8.77
C TRP A 219 4.50 4.16 9.52
N ARG A 220 5.66 3.74 9.05
CA ARG A 220 6.95 4.02 9.68
C ARG A 220 7.23 5.52 9.72
N ASP A 221 7.04 6.22 8.61
CA ASP A 221 7.36 7.64 8.53
C ASP A 221 6.40 8.46 9.40
N ALA A 222 5.12 8.07 9.45
CA ALA A 222 4.15 8.65 10.37
C ALA A 222 4.50 8.41 11.84
N CYS A 223 4.91 7.19 12.19
CA CYS A 223 5.36 6.84 13.53
C CYS A 223 6.59 7.66 13.95
N PHE A 224 7.57 7.81 13.05
CA PHE A 224 8.73 8.66 13.27
C PHE A 224 8.33 10.11 13.55
N VAL A 225 7.46 10.71 12.73
CA VAL A 225 6.97 12.08 12.91
C VAL A 225 6.21 12.26 14.23
N LYS A 226 5.47 11.24 14.68
CA LYS A 226 4.65 11.29 15.90
C LYS A 226 5.35 10.76 17.16
N GLY A 227 6.57 10.25 17.05
CA GLY A 227 7.30 9.66 18.17
C GLY A 227 6.65 8.39 18.73
N VAL A 228 6.01 7.60 17.87
CA VAL A 228 5.36 6.32 18.24
C VAL A 228 6.24 5.17 17.75
N ASP A 229 6.34 4.09 18.52
CA ASP A 229 7.02 2.88 18.07
C ASP A 229 6.18 2.19 16.97
N PRO A 230 6.73 1.93 15.77
CA PRO A 230 5.97 1.27 14.69
C PRO A 230 5.45 -0.13 15.06
N LYS A 231 5.98 -0.78 16.09
CA LYS A 231 5.45 -2.04 16.63
C LYS A 231 4.10 -1.89 17.30
N GLU A 232 3.68 -0.68 17.67
CA GLU A 232 2.44 -0.45 18.41
C GLU A 232 1.18 -0.52 17.53
N LEU A 233 1.26 -0.84 16.23
CA LEU A 233 0.09 -1.02 15.36
C LEU A 233 -0.89 -2.07 15.93
N LYS A 234 -2.15 -1.69 16.13
CA LYS A 234 -3.22 -2.55 16.67
C LYS A 234 -4.41 -2.73 15.73
N VAL A 235 -4.68 -1.76 14.85
CA VAL A 235 -5.85 -1.82 13.97
C VAL A 235 -5.49 -1.47 12.54
N VAL A 236 -6.03 -2.24 11.60
CA VAL A 236 -5.95 -1.93 10.17
C VAL A 236 -7.33 -1.95 9.53
N PHE A 237 -7.72 -0.84 8.91
CA PHE A 237 -8.94 -0.79 8.10
C PHE A 237 -8.63 -1.05 6.62
N ARG A 238 -9.54 -1.74 5.92
CA ARG A 238 -9.68 -1.71 4.45
C ARG A 238 -11.02 -1.03 4.16
N THR A 239 -10.99 0.15 3.54
CA THR A 239 -12.22 0.87 3.19
C THR A 239 -12.68 0.50 1.78
N GLY A 240 -13.98 0.63 1.53
CA GLY A 240 -14.52 0.59 0.16
C GLY A 240 -14.12 -0.63 -0.66
N VAL A 241 -14.16 -1.83 -0.07
CA VAL A 241 -13.80 -3.08 -0.74
C VAL A 241 -14.74 -3.31 -1.93
N SER A 242 -14.26 -3.00 -3.13
CA SER A 242 -15.07 -3.02 -4.36
C SER A 242 -14.57 -4.04 -5.40
N TYR A 243 -13.36 -4.58 -5.22
CA TYR A 243 -12.81 -5.59 -6.12
C TYR A 243 -13.64 -6.88 -6.07
N GLY A 244 -14.33 -7.19 -7.18
CA GLY A 244 -15.35 -8.24 -7.27
C GLY A 244 -14.97 -9.58 -6.63
N PRO A 245 -13.80 -10.18 -6.94
CA PRO A 245 -13.38 -11.44 -6.33
C PRO A 245 -13.23 -11.36 -4.80
N ALA A 246 -12.63 -10.28 -4.28
CA ALA A 246 -12.49 -10.12 -2.83
C ALA A 246 -13.86 -9.89 -2.17
N PHE A 247 -14.69 -9.03 -2.76
CA PHE A 247 -16.04 -8.77 -2.29
C PHE A 247 -16.88 -10.06 -2.21
N LYS A 248 -16.88 -10.86 -3.29
CA LYS A 248 -17.60 -12.13 -3.33
C LYS A 248 -17.15 -13.11 -2.26
N THR A 249 -15.83 -13.24 -2.03
CA THR A 249 -15.32 -14.08 -0.94
C THR A 249 -15.78 -13.59 0.43
N VAL A 250 -15.85 -12.28 0.67
CA VAL A 250 -16.39 -11.75 1.94
C VAL A 250 -17.88 -12.11 2.07
N MET A 251 -18.69 -11.97 1.02
CA MET A 251 -20.10 -12.35 1.07
C MET A 251 -20.26 -13.86 1.36
N GLU A 252 -19.50 -14.71 0.68
CA GLU A 252 -19.52 -16.16 0.91
C GLU A 252 -19.05 -16.54 2.32
N ALA A 253 -18.09 -15.81 2.89
CA ALA A 253 -17.66 -15.99 4.27
C ALA A 253 -18.78 -15.67 5.28
N LEU A 254 -19.51 -14.58 5.05
CA LEU A 254 -20.67 -14.20 5.87
C LEU A 254 -21.80 -15.23 5.77
N GLU A 255 -22.11 -15.70 4.55
CA GLU A 255 -23.12 -16.74 4.32
C GLU A 255 -22.76 -18.04 5.06
N LYS A 256 -21.50 -18.49 4.95
CA LYS A 256 -21.02 -19.69 5.65
C LYS A 256 -20.97 -19.54 7.18
N ALA A 257 -20.84 -18.31 7.67
CA ALA A 257 -21.00 -17.98 9.09
C ALA A 257 -22.46 -17.84 9.53
N GLY A 258 -23.43 -18.06 8.63
CA GLY A 258 -24.86 -18.05 8.94
C GLY A 258 -25.52 -16.67 8.89
N HIS A 259 -24.85 -15.67 8.31
CA HIS A 259 -25.40 -14.33 8.14
C HIS A 259 -26.07 -14.16 6.77
N THR A 260 -27.06 -13.27 6.70
CA THR A 260 -27.83 -13.00 5.47
C THR A 260 -27.61 -11.60 4.90
N GLN A 261 -26.91 -10.73 5.64
CA GLN A 261 -26.64 -9.35 5.24
C GLN A 261 -25.32 -8.85 5.84
N VAL A 262 -24.75 -7.82 5.24
CA VAL A 262 -23.73 -6.98 5.85
C VAL A 262 -24.42 -5.90 6.68
N PRO A 263 -24.12 -5.78 7.99
CA PRO A 263 -24.74 -4.77 8.85
C PRO A 263 -23.96 -3.45 8.84
N ARG A 264 -24.50 -2.45 9.53
CA ARG A 264 -23.77 -1.23 9.92
C ARG A 264 -22.75 -1.50 11.02
N TRP A 265 -21.91 -0.52 11.34
CA TRP A 265 -20.85 -0.66 12.36
C TRP A 265 -21.32 -1.16 13.73
N GLU A 266 -22.44 -0.63 14.22
CA GLU A 266 -22.98 -0.95 15.56
C GLU A 266 -23.33 -2.43 15.71
N GLU A 267 -23.62 -3.09 14.60
CA GLU A 267 -24.01 -4.50 14.49
C GLU A 267 -22.97 -5.33 13.72
N ARG A 268 -21.75 -4.80 13.54
CA ARG A 268 -20.68 -5.43 12.75
C ARG A 268 -20.52 -6.92 13.06
N ILE A 269 -20.21 -7.69 12.02
CA ILE A 269 -19.95 -9.13 12.16
C ILE A 269 -18.46 -9.32 12.37
N VAL A 270 -18.08 -9.99 13.46
CA VAL A 270 -16.68 -10.30 13.78
C VAL A 270 -16.40 -11.74 13.38
N LEU A 271 -15.45 -11.95 12.47
CA LEU A 271 -15.00 -13.26 12.02
C LEU A 271 -13.59 -13.53 12.58
N PRO A 272 -13.43 -14.52 13.48
CA PRO A 272 -12.13 -14.84 14.05
C PRO A 272 -11.22 -15.55 13.04
N MET A 273 -9.91 -15.28 13.11
CA MET A 273 -8.91 -15.88 12.20
C MET A 273 -8.61 -17.35 12.51
N THR A 274 -9.19 -17.88 13.58
CA THR A 274 -9.15 -19.30 13.93
C THR A 274 -10.17 -20.13 13.14
N GLU A 275 -11.12 -19.48 12.44
CA GLU A 275 -12.19 -20.13 11.69
C GLU A 275 -12.08 -19.86 10.19
N ASP A 276 -12.68 -20.76 9.40
CA ASP A 276 -12.64 -20.70 7.93
C ASP A 276 -13.18 -19.37 7.36
N PRO A 277 -14.32 -18.80 7.84
CA PRO A 277 -14.79 -17.50 7.37
C PRO A 277 -13.76 -16.37 7.54
N GLY A 278 -13.13 -16.26 8.71
CA GLY A 278 -12.09 -15.24 8.94
C GLY A 278 -10.87 -15.46 8.05
N ARG A 279 -10.41 -16.71 7.93
CA ARG A 279 -9.28 -17.07 7.06
C ARG A 279 -9.59 -16.81 5.58
N ALA A 280 -10.81 -17.09 5.12
CA ALA A 280 -11.21 -16.80 3.75
C ALA A 280 -11.10 -15.29 3.44
N VAL A 281 -11.58 -14.44 4.34
CA VAL A 281 -11.44 -12.98 4.22
C VAL A 281 -9.97 -12.57 4.22
N LEU A 282 -9.15 -13.14 5.11
CA LEU A 282 -7.71 -12.88 5.15
C LEU A 282 -6.98 -13.31 3.87
N GLY A 283 -7.41 -14.40 3.24
CA GLY A 283 -6.84 -14.90 1.98
C GLY A 283 -7.21 -14.10 0.72
N THR A 284 -8.15 -13.15 0.83
CA THR A 284 -8.50 -12.23 -0.28
C THR A 284 -7.34 -11.29 -0.62
N LEU A 285 -7.42 -10.59 -1.76
CA LEU A 285 -6.45 -9.52 -2.07
C LEU A 285 -6.37 -8.45 -0.97
N HIS A 286 -7.53 -8.10 -0.37
CA HIS A 286 -7.62 -7.03 0.62
C HIS A 286 -7.11 -7.48 2.00
N GLY A 287 -7.44 -8.70 2.42
CA GLY A 287 -6.86 -9.30 3.63
C GLY A 287 -5.37 -9.57 3.49
N ALA A 288 -4.93 -10.08 2.33
CA ALA A 288 -3.52 -10.36 2.05
C ALA A 288 -2.66 -9.10 2.09
N GLY A 289 -3.19 -7.94 1.69
CA GLY A 289 -2.46 -6.67 1.83
C GLY A 289 -2.09 -6.35 3.27
N VAL A 290 -3.00 -6.62 4.22
CA VAL A 290 -2.75 -6.46 5.66
C VAL A 290 -1.75 -7.49 6.16
N ALA A 291 -1.94 -8.77 5.79
CA ALA A 291 -1.04 -9.84 6.20
C ALA A 291 0.39 -9.61 5.70
N TRP A 292 0.57 -9.26 4.43
CA TRP A 292 1.89 -9.05 3.84
C TRP A 292 2.60 -7.81 4.39
N MET A 293 1.87 -6.73 4.72
CA MET A 293 2.45 -5.59 5.43
C MET A 293 3.15 -6.03 6.72
N LEU A 294 2.56 -6.96 7.48
CA LEU A 294 3.14 -7.46 8.72
C LEU A 294 4.23 -8.53 8.48
N ILE A 295 3.98 -9.46 7.55
CA ILE A 295 4.88 -10.60 7.30
C ILE A 295 6.19 -10.17 6.64
N GLN A 296 6.16 -9.24 5.69
CA GLN A 296 7.34 -8.86 4.92
C GLN A 296 8.27 -7.89 5.66
N HIS A 297 7.80 -7.31 6.77
CA HIS A 297 8.46 -6.24 7.51
C HIS A 297 8.51 -6.56 9.02
N LYS A 298 8.79 -7.82 9.34
CA LYS A 298 8.90 -8.35 10.72
C LYS A 298 9.98 -7.65 11.54
N ASP A 299 11.03 -7.16 10.89
CA ASP A 299 12.07 -6.33 11.49
C ASP A 299 11.51 -5.03 12.10
N ILE A 300 10.48 -4.47 11.47
CA ILE A 300 9.81 -3.25 11.93
C ILE A 300 8.64 -3.56 12.87
N PHE A 301 7.74 -4.47 12.50
CA PHE A 301 6.53 -4.75 13.27
C PHE A 301 6.75 -5.72 14.45
N GLY A 302 7.85 -6.48 14.44
CA GLY A 302 8.01 -7.64 15.30
C GLY A 302 7.06 -8.78 14.93
N LYS A 303 6.99 -9.79 15.81
CA LYS A 303 6.05 -10.90 15.65
C LYS A 303 4.64 -10.44 15.99
N LYS A 304 3.71 -10.68 15.07
CA LYS A 304 2.31 -10.25 15.18
C LYS A 304 1.38 -11.41 14.93
N LYS A 305 0.11 -11.23 15.28
CA LYS A 305 -1.00 -12.06 14.80
C LYS A 305 -2.17 -11.16 14.45
N ILE A 306 -2.94 -11.56 13.44
CA ILE A 306 -4.24 -10.96 13.14
C ILE A 306 -5.26 -11.84 13.83
N LYS A 307 -6.01 -11.26 14.78
CA LYS A 307 -6.95 -12.02 15.62
C LYS A 307 -8.26 -12.27 14.90
N GLU A 308 -8.79 -11.24 14.27
CA GLU A 308 -10.14 -11.23 13.71
C GLU A 308 -10.28 -10.12 12.67
N VAL A 309 -11.40 -10.18 11.93
CA VAL A 309 -11.85 -9.12 11.04
C VAL A 309 -13.31 -8.79 11.36
N ALA A 310 -13.59 -7.52 11.61
CA ALA A 310 -14.94 -7.01 11.65
C ALA A 310 -15.39 -6.56 10.25
N VAL A 311 -16.55 -7.01 9.82
CA VAL A 311 -17.15 -6.74 8.50
C VAL A 311 -18.39 -5.87 8.68
N PHE A 312 -18.44 -4.76 7.95
CA PHE A 312 -19.54 -3.80 8.06
C PHE A 312 -19.68 -2.91 6.82
N GLY A 313 -20.88 -2.40 6.59
CA GLY A 313 -21.23 -1.46 5.55
C GLY A 313 -21.44 -0.04 6.10
N GLN A 314 -21.48 0.94 5.21
CA GLN A 314 -22.01 2.27 5.56
C GLN A 314 -23.49 2.19 5.97
N PHE A 315 -24.25 1.35 5.29
CA PHE A 315 -25.63 0.97 5.61
C PHE A 315 -25.74 -0.55 5.54
N PRO A 316 -26.77 -1.17 6.16
CA PRO A 316 -27.04 -2.58 5.97
C PRO A 316 -27.35 -2.92 4.51
N PHE A 317 -26.88 -4.07 4.02
CA PHE A 317 -27.21 -4.56 2.68
C PHE A 317 -27.16 -6.09 2.56
N ASP A 318 -27.95 -6.63 1.63
CA ASP A 318 -28.01 -8.06 1.32
C ASP A 318 -26.72 -8.60 0.70
N LEU A 319 -26.37 -9.86 1.02
CA LEU A 319 -25.16 -10.52 0.49
C LEU A 319 -25.16 -10.71 -1.04
N LYS A 320 -26.31 -10.53 -1.68
CA LYS A 320 -26.49 -10.63 -3.14
C LYS A 320 -26.18 -9.32 -3.87
N GLN A 321 -25.96 -8.23 -3.14
CA GLN A 321 -25.68 -6.94 -3.76
C GLN A 321 -24.32 -6.92 -4.44
N VAL A 322 -24.15 -6.06 -5.45
CA VAL A 322 -22.91 -5.94 -6.22
C VAL A 322 -21.99 -4.86 -5.65
N SER A 323 -20.69 -5.07 -5.80
CA SER A 323 -19.66 -4.27 -5.13
C SER A 323 -19.60 -2.79 -5.55
N THR A 324 -20.21 -2.41 -6.66
CA THR A 324 -20.27 -1.02 -7.16
C THR A 324 -21.39 -0.19 -6.53
N GLU A 325 -22.31 -0.82 -5.79
CA GLU A 325 -23.49 -0.16 -5.22
C GLU A 325 -23.35 0.10 -3.72
N VAL A 326 -22.37 -0.53 -3.07
CA VAL A 326 -22.24 -0.55 -1.61
C VAL A 326 -20.83 -0.23 -1.17
N PHE A 327 -20.72 0.23 0.08
CA PHE A 327 -19.45 0.55 0.70
C PHE A 327 -19.13 -0.46 1.80
N LEU A 328 -18.49 -1.57 1.41
CA LEU A 328 -18.02 -2.63 2.31
C LEU A 328 -16.70 -2.22 2.96
N ASN A 329 -16.60 -2.37 4.28
CA ASN A 329 -15.40 -2.11 5.05
C ASN A 329 -15.00 -3.33 5.87
N LEU A 330 -13.70 -3.44 6.12
CA LEU A 330 -13.10 -4.44 7.00
C LEU A 330 -12.24 -3.74 8.05
N ARG A 331 -12.34 -4.14 9.32
CA ARG A 331 -11.41 -3.76 10.40
C ARG A 331 -10.70 -5.00 10.91
N PHE A 332 -9.40 -5.08 10.72
CA PHE A 332 -8.55 -6.14 11.26
C PHE A 332 -7.96 -5.72 12.61
N THR A 333 -8.06 -6.60 13.61
CA THR A 333 -7.45 -6.41 14.93
C THR A 333 -6.14 -7.19 15.01
N ILE A 334 -5.06 -6.51 15.42
CA ILE A 334 -3.70 -7.03 15.48
C ILE A 334 -3.25 -7.10 16.94
N GLU A 335 -2.63 -8.21 17.29
CA GLU A 335 -2.03 -8.45 18.60
C GLU A 335 -0.56 -8.85 18.42
N ASP A 336 0.23 -8.70 19.49
CA ASP A 336 1.57 -9.25 19.55
C ASP A 336 1.49 -10.79 19.69
N ALA A 337 2.48 -11.49 19.12
CA ALA A 337 2.53 -12.96 19.06
C ALA A 337 3.55 -13.62 19.99
#